data_AF-A0A317ZMR6-F1
#
_entry.id   AF-A0A317ZMR6-F1
#
_cell.length_a   1.000
_cell.length_b   1.000
_cell.length_c   1.000
_cell.angle_alpha   90.00
_cell.angle_beta   90.00
_cell.angle_gamma   90.00
#
_symmetry.space_group_name_H-M   'P 1'
#
loop_
_entity.id
_entity.type
_entity.pdbx_description
1 polymer ?
#
loop_
_entity_poly.entity_id
_entity_poly.type
_entity_poly.pdbx_seq_one_letter_code
_entity_poly.pdbx_strand_id
1 'polypeptide(L)'
;MTTPGAPHPLSRPAHSTAQSHRVFPTTPESVVDVVIVGGGAAGLSAAVVLGRARRSVVVVDGGAPRNAPASGVHSFLTRDGLSPAELVRLGQDEARGYGVTVVSGQAVDTQRSAEGFTVTLGTGATVVGRRLVVATGLVDELPPVPGLADRWGRDVLHCPYCHGWEVRGQAIGILGVGPTSVHQALLFRQWSDDVTLFLHSGMLDTGGTLDERHGPTETEWEQLAARGIGVIIGPVESLVVQQDALTGVRLASGRVIPVQALVVAPTFTARTEFLAGLGVRSSPHPMGVGTHLETDDTGRVLSAGAVVPGVWAAGNAGNLMAQVVGAAAAGLSVATAINADLVQEEVALAVERYRRPFSAEAEARTTIAVLGERRHGVGAARQEERS
;
A
#
# COMPACT_ATOMS: atom_id res chain seq x y z
N MET A 1 -47.03 -38.32 12.92
CA MET A 1 -45.95 -39.33 12.89
C MET A 1 -44.90 -38.84 11.91
N THR A 2 -43.86 -38.22 12.47
CA THR A 2 -42.43 -38.59 12.38
C THR A 2 -41.64 -37.55 11.57
N THR A 3 -41.04 -36.63 12.31
CA THR A 3 -39.93 -35.75 11.93
C THR A 3 -38.65 -36.57 11.68
N PRO A 4 -37.84 -36.22 10.67
CA PRO A 4 -36.39 -36.44 10.68
C PRO A 4 -35.71 -35.07 10.90
N GLY A 5 -34.93 -34.83 11.94
CA GLY A 5 -33.71 -35.53 12.33
C GLY A 5 -32.64 -34.45 12.45
N ALA A 6 -32.46 -33.91 13.66
CA ALA A 6 -31.48 -32.85 13.93
C ALA A 6 -30.04 -33.38 13.76
N PRO A 7 -29.09 -32.59 13.23
CA PRO A 7 -27.70 -33.02 13.16
C PRO A 7 -27.04 -32.97 14.54
N HIS A 8 -26.34 -34.07 14.88
CA HIS A 8 -25.49 -34.20 16.06
C HIS A 8 -24.43 -33.09 16.13
N PRO A 9 -24.20 -32.45 17.30
CA PRO A 9 -23.02 -31.62 17.49
C PRO A 9 -21.80 -32.54 17.66
N LEU A 10 -20.85 -32.48 16.74
CA LEU A 10 -19.53 -33.07 16.92
C LEU A 10 -18.78 -32.27 18.00
N SER A 11 -18.81 -32.77 19.23
CA SER A 11 -17.94 -32.30 20.32
C SER A 11 -16.47 -32.55 19.94
N ARG A 12 -15.72 -31.47 19.69
CA ARG A 12 -14.25 -31.55 19.54
C ARG A 12 -13.63 -31.84 20.92
N PRO A 13 -12.65 -32.76 21.03
CA PRO A 13 -11.96 -32.98 22.30
C PRO A 13 -11.15 -31.74 22.67
N ALA A 14 -11.20 -31.39 23.97
CA ALA A 14 -10.38 -30.34 24.55
C ALA A 14 -8.92 -30.79 24.58
N HIS A 15 -8.13 -30.35 23.60
CA HIS A 15 -6.68 -30.41 23.71
C HIS A 15 -6.20 -29.27 24.59
N SER A 16 -6.01 -29.57 25.87
CA SER A 16 -5.13 -28.81 26.75
C SER A 16 -3.70 -29.05 26.28
N THR A 17 -3.17 -28.12 25.50
CA THR A 17 -1.73 -27.94 25.35
C THR A 17 -1.43 -26.53 25.84
N ALA A 18 -0.65 -26.45 26.91
CA ALA A 18 0.00 -25.21 27.33
C ALA A 18 0.89 -24.75 26.17
N GLN A 19 0.32 -23.94 25.26
CA GLN A 19 1.09 -23.22 24.28
C GLN A 19 1.91 -22.20 25.06
N SER A 20 3.23 -22.39 25.05
CA SER A 20 4.16 -21.32 25.38
C SER A 20 3.91 -20.18 24.39
N HIS A 21 3.02 -19.26 24.75
CA HIS A 21 2.87 -17.99 24.07
C HIS A 21 4.25 -17.33 24.14
N ARG A 22 4.95 -17.27 23.00
CA ARG A 22 6.02 -16.29 22.83
C ARG A 22 5.34 -14.93 23.00
N VAL A 23 5.53 -14.33 24.17
CA VAL A 23 5.19 -12.93 24.40
C VAL A 23 6.08 -12.15 23.45
N PHE A 24 5.50 -11.61 22.38
CA PHE A 24 6.23 -10.71 21.52
C PHE A 24 6.51 -9.44 22.32
N PRO A 25 7.77 -8.97 22.36
CA PRO A 25 8.11 -7.78 23.11
C PRO A 25 7.28 -6.60 22.62
N THR A 26 6.52 -6.01 23.54
CA THR A 26 5.65 -4.85 23.32
C THR A 26 6.38 -3.52 23.56
N THR A 27 7.70 -3.56 23.71
CA THR A 27 8.54 -2.38 23.97
C THR A 27 9.20 -1.88 22.67
N PRO A 28 9.34 -0.55 22.48
CA PRO A 28 10.00 0.06 21.32
C PRO A 28 11.46 -0.37 21.09
N GLU A 29 12.10 -1.04 22.05
CA GLU A 29 13.53 -1.39 22.04
C GLU A 29 13.84 -2.78 21.44
N SER A 30 12.86 -3.58 21.03
CA SER A 30 13.11 -4.89 20.43
C SER A 30 13.04 -4.87 18.90
N VAL A 31 14.07 -5.39 18.24
CA VAL A 31 14.08 -5.64 16.79
C VAL A 31 12.95 -6.60 16.41
N VAL A 32 12.14 -6.21 15.43
CA VAL A 32 11.11 -7.08 14.84
C VAL A 32 11.58 -7.71 13.52
N ASP A 33 10.88 -8.73 13.05
CA ASP A 33 11.21 -9.36 11.77
C ASP A 33 10.92 -8.42 10.60
N VAL A 34 9.79 -7.71 10.64
CA VAL A 34 9.36 -6.84 9.54
C VAL A 34 8.75 -5.54 10.06
N VAL A 35 9.24 -4.42 9.53
CA VAL A 35 8.56 -3.12 9.63
C VAL A 35 7.84 -2.84 8.32
N ILE A 36 6.56 -2.52 8.40
CA ILE A 36 5.72 -2.15 7.26
C ILE A 36 5.37 -0.68 7.42
N VAL A 37 5.75 0.14 6.44
CA VAL A 37 5.43 1.57 6.42
C VAL A 37 4.23 1.79 5.49
N GLY A 38 3.08 2.11 6.09
CA GLY A 38 1.78 2.31 5.43
C GLY A 38 0.75 1.27 5.86
N GLY A 39 -0.35 1.72 6.49
CA GLY A 39 -1.46 0.88 6.95
C GLY A 39 -2.65 0.81 5.99
N GLY A 40 -2.42 1.01 4.69
CA GLY A 40 -3.44 0.81 3.65
C GLY A 40 -3.62 -0.67 3.29
N ALA A 41 -4.43 -0.95 2.26
CA ALA A 41 -4.74 -2.32 1.84
C ALA A 41 -3.50 -3.19 1.54
N ALA A 42 -2.44 -2.62 0.95
CA ALA A 42 -1.20 -3.34 0.68
C ALA A 42 -0.47 -3.74 1.97
N GLY A 43 -0.27 -2.78 2.87
CA GLY A 43 0.46 -3.01 4.12
C GLY A 43 -0.30 -3.92 5.09
N LEU A 44 -1.61 -3.75 5.21
CA LEU A 44 -2.44 -4.60 6.07
C LEU A 44 -2.54 -6.04 5.54
N SER A 45 -2.65 -6.23 4.22
CA SER A 45 -2.60 -7.56 3.61
C SER A 45 -1.27 -8.24 3.90
N ALA A 46 -0.15 -7.52 3.74
CA ALA A 46 1.18 -8.03 4.09
C ALA A 46 1.29 -8.38 5.59
N ALA A 47 0.77 -7.52 6.45
CA ALA A 47 0.76 -7.70 7.90
C ALA A 47 0.00 -8.96 8.33
N VAL A 48 -1.19 -9.20 7.77
CA VAL A 48 -1.99 -10.40 8.05
C VAL A 48 -1.23 -11.67 7.63
N VAL A 49 -0.62 -11.68 6.45
CA VAL A 49 0.16 -12.85 5.97
C VAL A 49 1.37 -13.12 6.88
N LEU A 50 2.15 -12.08 7.21
CA LEU A 50 3.33 -12.22 8.07
C LEU A 50 2.97 -12.59 9.52
N GLY A 51 1.89 -12.01 10.07
CA GLY A 51 1.36 -12.37 11.39
C GLY A 51 0.90 -13.83 11.44
N ARG A 52 0.23 -14.32 10.39
CA ARG A 52 -0.13 -15.74 10.24
C ARG A 52 1.09 -16.64 10.12
N ALA A 53 2.18 -16.15 9.52
CA ALA A 53 3.48 -16.81 9.51
C ALA A 53 4.24 -16.72 10.85
N ARG A 54 3.62 -16.13 11.89
CA ARG A 54 4.17 -15.95 13.24
C ARG A 54 5.43 -15.08 13.28
N ARG A 55 5.58 -14.18 12.32
CA ARG A 55 6.63 -13.14 12.31
C ARG A 55 6.24 -12.02 13.26
N SER A 56 7.24 -11.43 13.90
CA SER A 56 7.05 -10.18 14.65
C SER A 56 6.97 -9.02 13.66
N VAL A 57 5.85 -8.28 13.68
CA VAL A 57 5.55 -7.25 12.68
C VAL A 57 5.09 -5.97 13.36
N VAL A 58 5.62 -4.83 12.91
CA VAL A 58 5.12 -3.50 13.24
C VAL A 58 4.66 -2.82 11.95
N VAL A 59 3.40 -2.38 11.93
CA VAL A 59 2.86 -1.49 10.89
C VAL A 59 2.92 -0.07 11.42
N VAL A 60 3.61 0.83 10.71
CA VAL A 60 3.61 2.27 10.95
C VAL A 60 2.63 2.91 9.98
N ASP A 61 1.56 3.53 10.47
CA ASP A 61 0.52 4.12 9.64
C ASP A 61 0.26 5.60 9.94
N GLY A 62 0.28 6.42 8.90
CA GLY A 62 0.03 7.86 8.98
C GLY A 62 -1.44 8.25 8.97
N GLY A 63 -2.37 7.30 8.75
CA GLY A 63 -3.81 7.54 8.81
C GLY A 63 -4.39 8.33 7.63
N ALA A 64 -3.66 8.44 6.52
CA ALA A 64 -4.07 9.19 5.33
C ALA A 64 -4.14 8.29 4.07
N PRO A 65 -5.11 7.35 3.99
CA PRO A 65 -5.25 6.48 2.82
C PRO A 65 -5.60 7.31 1.58
N ARG A 66 -4.99 6.98 0.43
CA ARG A 66 -5.18 7.70 -0.85
C ARG A 66 -6.65 7.89 -1.22
N ASN A 67 -7.46 6.85 -1.02
CA ASN A 67 -8.86 6.83 -1.36
C ASN A 67 -9.78 7.34 -0.23
N ALA A 68 -9.25 7.96 0.84
CA ALA A 68 -10.07 8.55 1.91
C ALA A 68 -11.22 9.46 1.42
N PRO A 69 -11.07 10.25 0.34
CA PRO A 69 -12.15 11.10 -0.15
C PRO A 69 -13.35 10.35 -0.76
N ALA A 70 -13.16 9.09 -1.17
CA ALA A 70 -14.20 8.29 -1.80
C ALA A 70 -15.20 7.73 -0.78
N SER A 71 -16.47 7.65 -1.17
CA SER A 71 -17.52 7.06 -0.32
C SER A 71 -17.40 5.53 -0.18
N GLY A 72 -16.84 4.86 -1.19
CA GLY A 72 -16.77 3.40 -1.25
C GLY A 72 -15.56 2.87 -2.00
N VAL A 73 -15.16 1.64 -1.64
CA VAL A 73 -14.21 0.81 -2.39
C VAL A 73 -15.01 -0.12 -3.28
N HIS A 74 -14.83 0.01 -4.59
CA HIS A 74 -15.51 -0.83 -5.58
C HIS A 74 -14.57 -1.83 -6.24
N SER A 75 -15.14 -2.86 -6.85
CA SER A 75 -14.40 -3.98 -7.47
C SER A 75 -13.55 -4.78 -6.49
N PHE A 76 -13.88 -4.72 -5.19
CA PHE A 76 -13.31 -5.60 -4.17
C PHE A 76 -14.32 -6.69 -3.84
N LEU A 77 -14.08 -7.92 -4.29
CA LEU A 77 -14.99 -9.03 -4.07
C LEU A 77 -15.34 -9.18 -2.57
N THR A 78 -16.63 -9.31 -2.25
CA THR A 78 -17.22 -9.31 -0.89
C THR A 78 -17.23 -7.98 -0.13
N ARG A 79 -16.53 -6.95 -0.62
CA ARG A 79 -16.40 -5.63 0.04
C ARG A 79 -16.77 -4.46 -0.87
N ASP A 80 -17.53 -4.72 -1.94
CA ASP A 80 -17.97 -3.69 -2.88
C ASP A 80 -18.85 -2.65 -2.17
N GLY A 81 -18.52 -1.37 -2.35
CA GLY A 81 -19.18 -0.23 -1.71
C GLY A 81 -18.79 -0.01 -0.24
N LEU A 82 -17.87 -0.79 0.34
CA LEU A 82 -17.42 -0.57 1.70
C LEU A 82 -16.61 0.73 1.80
N SER A 83 -16.84 1.54 2.83
CA SER A 83 -16.04 2.76 3.00
C SER A 83 -14.54 2.43 3.15
N PRO A 84 -13.64 3.27 2.59
CA PRO A 84 -12.19 3.11 2.75
C PRO A 84 -11.74 2.98 4.21
N ALA A 85 -12.31 3.80 5.09
CA ALA A 85 -11.98 3.79 6.52
C ALA A 85 -12.36 2.47 7.19
N GLU A 86 -13.54 1.92 6.86
CA GLU A 86 -13.98 0.64 7.42
C GLU A 86 -13.15 -0.53 6.89
N LEU A 87 -12.73 -0.50 5.63
CA LEU A 87 -11.82 -1.52 5.08
C LEU A 87 -10.48 -1.52 5.84
N VAL A 88 -9.90 -0.34 6.10
CA VAL A 88 -8.66 -0.21 6.89
C VAL A 88 -8.88 -0.69 8.32
N ARG A 89 -9.98 -0.30 8.97
CA ARG A 89 -10.30 -0.70 10.35
C ARG A 89 -10.38 -2.23 10.48
N LEU A 90 -11.12 -2.89 9.58
CA LEU A 90 -11.24 -4.35 9.54
C LEU A 90 -9.89 -5.04 9.31
N GLY A 91 -9.08 -4.53 8.38
CA GLY A 91 -7.74 -5.08 8.13
C GLY A 91 -6.79 -4.92 9.32
N GLN A 92 -6.89 -3.81 10.05
CA GLN A 92 -6.14 -3.63 11.30
C GLN A 92 -6.60 -4.61 12.38
N ASP A 93 -7.90 -4.86 12.52
CA ASP A 93 -8.43 -5.84 13.48
C ASP A 93 -7.95 -7.26 13.16
N GLU A 94 -7.97 -7.65 11.88
CA GLU A 94 -7.41 -8.93 11.43
C GLU A 94 -5.91 -9.04 11.75
N ALA A 95 -5.12 -8.01 11.44
CA ALA A 95 -3.68 -8.01 11.71
C ALA A 95 -3.39 -8.12 13.22
N ARG A 96 -4.08 -7.32 14.06
CA ARG A 96 -3.96 -7.38 15.53
C ARG A 96 -4.35 -8.76 16.08
N GLY A 97 -5.35 -9.41 15.49
CA GLY A 97 -5.73 -10.78 15.83
C GLY A 97 -4.61 -11.81 15.67
N TYR A 98 -3.62 -11.53 14.83
CA TYR A 98 -2.41 -12.35 14.66
C TYR A 98 -1.18 -11.84 15.41
N GLY A 99 -1.34 -10.88 16.34
CA GLY A 99 -0.25 -10.33 17.15
C GLY A 99 0.59 -9.26 16.46
N VAL A 100 0.12 -8.69 15.35
CA VAL A 100 0.76 -7.54 14.71
C VAL A 100 0.53 -6.28 15.54
N THR A 101 1.58 -5.49 15.74
CA THR A 101 1.49 -4.17 16.35
C THR A 101 1.23 -3.12 15.28
N VAL A 102 0.22 -2.26 15.46
CA VAL A 102 -0.05 -1.12 14.58
C VAL A 102 0.23 0.17 15.36
N VAL A 103 1.17 0.96 14.86
CA VAL A 103 1.60 2.24 15.45
C VAL A 103 1.11 3.37 14.55
N SER A 104 0.36 4.31 15.14
CA SER A 104 0.02 5.55 14.45
C SER A 104 1.25 6.45 14.40
N GLY A 105 1.67 6.85 13.21
CA GLY A 105 2.83 7.71 13.02
C GLY A 105 3.24 7.84 11.56
N GLN A 106 3.88 8.95 11.24
CA GLN A 106 4.48 9.17 9.94
C GLN A 106 5.96 8.80 9.99
N ALA A 107 6.41 7.89 9.13
CA ALA A 107 7.84 7.66 8.92
C ALA A 107 8.44 8.88 8.18
N VAL A 108 9.57 9.37 8.69
CA VAL A 108 10.26 10.57 8.15
C VAL A 108 11.68 10.28 7.69
N ASP A 109 12.32 9.23 8.21
CA ASP A 109 13.64 8.77 7.78
C ASP A 109 13.75 7.25 7.95
N THR A 110 14.65 6.64 7.19
CA THR A 110 15.00 5.23 7.30
C THR A 110 16.46 5.04 6.98
N GLN A 111 17.15 4.36 7.89
CA GLN A 111 18.57 4.06 7.77
C GLN A 111 18.83 2.57 7.92
N ARG A 112 19.90 2.10 7.27
CA ARG A 112 20.40 0.75 7.50
C ARG A 112 21.10 0.70 8.87
N SER A 113 20.83 -0.33 9.65
CA SER A 113 21.46 -0.61 10.93
C SER A 113 22.12 -2.00 10.91
N ALA A 114 22.86 -2.33 11.97
CA ALA A 114 23.46 -3.66 12.11
C ALA A 114 22.42 -4.79 12.17
N GLU A 115 21.21 -4.47 12.63
CA GLU A 115 20.10 -5.41 12.85
C GLU A 115 19.05 -5.37 11.72
N GLY A 116 19.27 -4.54 10.69
CA GLY A 116 18.39 -4.39 9.54
C GLY A 116 18.16 -2.92 9.20
N PHE A 117 16.98 -2.41 9.56
CA PHE A 117 16.52 -1.07 9.22
C PHE A 117 15.95 -0.36 10.45
N THR A 118 16.35 0.88 10.66
CA THR A 118 15.76 1.77 11.65
C THR A 118 14.85 2.76 10.93
N VAL A 119 13.56 2.71 11.23
CA VAL A 119 12.55 3.66 10.73
C VAL A 119 12.30 4.70 11.82
N THR A 120 12.55 5.97 11.50
CA THR A 120 12.32 7.11 12.40
C THR A 120 10.96 7.73 12.11
N LEU A 121 10.16 7.93 13.16
CA LEU A 121 8.86 8.57 13.08
C LEU A 121 8.99 10.09 13.28
N GLY A 122 8.01 10.86 12.82
CA GLY A 122 7.96 12.31 13.01
C GLY A 122 7.95 12.76 14.48
N THR A 123 7.62 11.86 15.41
CA THR A 123 7.71 12.08 16.86
C THR A 123 9.13 11.95 17.42
N GLY A 124 10.09 11.47 16.61
CA GLY A 124 11.44 11.09 17.03
C GLY A 124 11.55 9.66 17.54
N ALA A 125 10.43 8.94 17.74
CA ALA A 125 10.46 7.52 18.07
C ALA A 125 11.01 6.69 16.90
N THR A 126 11.65 5.56 17.22
CA THR A 126 12.22 4.66 16.21
C THR A 126 11.62 3.26 16.31
N VAL A 127 11.58 2.57 15.18
CA VAL A 127 11.22 1.15 15.08
C VAL A 127 12.30 0.44 14.28
N VAL A 128 12.85 -0.66 14.80
CA VAL A 128 13.91 -1.43 14.15
C VAL A 128 13.36 -2.75 13.64
N GLY A 129 13.63 -3.09 12.38
CA GLY A 129 13.25 -4.36 11.78
C GLY A 129 14.27 -4.98 10.85
N ARG A 130 14.30 -6.31 10.78
CA ARG A 130 15.20 -7.07 9.90
C ARG A 130 14.89 -6.86 8.41
N ARG A 131 13.63 -6.59 8.08
CA ARG A 131 13.10 -6.35 6.72
C ARG A 131 12.16 -5.15 6.71
N LEU A 132 12.06 -4.51 5.55
CA LEU A 132 11.23 -3.33 5.34
C LEU A 132 10.25 -3.55 4.19
N VAL A 133 8.97 -3.21 4.42
CA VAL A 133 7.94 -3.11 3.38
C VAL A 133 7.50 -1.67 3.24
N VAL A 134 7.59 -1.13 2.03
CA VAL A 134 7.09 0.18 1.65
C VAL A 134 5.70 0.04 1.04
N ALA A 135 4.69 0.39 1.81
CA ALA A 135 3.27 0.34 1.44
C ALA A 135 2.60 1.72 1.59
N THR A 136 3.38 2.80 1.41
CA THR A 136 2.99 4.20 1.65
C THR A 136 2.05 4.76 0.58
N GLY A 137 1.86 4.06 -0.53
CA GLY A 137 1.02 4.52 -1.63
C GLY A 137 1.60 5.74 -2.33
N LEU A 138 0.69 6.62 -2.80
CA LEU A 138 1.03 7.79 -3.61
C LEU A 138 0.12 8.98 -3.29
N VAL A 139 0.45 10.14 -3.83
CA VAL A 139 -0.35 11.37 -3.86
C VAL A 139 -0.88 11.59 -5.28
N ASP A 140 -2.15 11.97 -5.38
CA ASP A 140 -2.76 12.45 -6.62
C ASP A 140 -2.58 13.97 -6.72
N GLU A 141 -1.66 14.43 -7.57
CA GLU A 141 -1.43 15.86 -7.81
C GLU A 141 -2.41 16.37 -8.88
N LEU A 142 -3.34 17.21 -8.44
CA LEU A 142 -4.41 17.76 -9.28
C LEU A 142 -3.96 19.05 -9.97
N PRO A 143 -4.42 19.31 -11.21
CA PRO A 143 -4.30 20.61 -11.84
C PRO A 143 -4.87 21.74 -10.97
N PRO A 144 -4.29 22.95 -10.99
CA PRO A 144 -4.73 24.07 -10.16
C PRO A 144 -5.98 24.76 -10.73
N VAL A 145 -7.07 24.00 -10.90
CA VAL A 145 -8.37 24.52 -11.35
C VAL A 145 -9.26 24.80 -10.13
N PRO A 146 -9.73 26.04 -9.92
CA PRO A 146 -10.64 26.38 -8.84
C PRO A 146 -11.85 25.45 -8.73
N GLY A 147 -12.07 24.90 -7.53
CA GLY A 147 -13.12 23.92 -7.21
C GLY A 147 -12.74 22.46 -7.48
N LEU A 148 -11.67 22.16 -8.22
CA LEU A 148 -11.31 20.78 -8.57
C LEU A 148 -10.94 19.95 -7.34
N ALA A 149 -10.06 20.49 -6.48
CA ALA A 149 -9.60 19.80 -5.27
C ALA A 149 -10.74 19.60 -4.24
N ASP A 150 -11.65 20.58 -4.11
CA ASP A 150 -12.77 20.52 -3.16
C ASP A 150 -13.79 19.43 -3.49
N ARG A 151 -13.83 19.02 -4.77
CA ARG A 151 -14.75 18.02 -5.31
C ARG A 151 -14.10 16.65 -5.53
N TRP A 152 -12.81 16.51 -5.27
CA TRP A 152 -12.05 15.29 -5.47
C TRP A 152 -12.61 14.10 -4.66
N GLY A 153 -12.86 12.99 -5.34
CA GLY A 153 -13.44 11.78 -4.77
C GLY A 153 -14.96 11.83 -4.54
N ARG A 154 -15.62 12.95 -4.90
CA ARG A 154 -17.07 13.09 -4.88
C ARG A 154 -17.63 12.99 -6.31
N ASP A 155 -17.49 14.06 -7.06
CA ASP A 155 -17.88 14.19 -8.47
C ASP A 155 -16.74 14.73 -9.34
N VAL A 156 -15.55 14.95 -8.78
CA VAL A 156 -14.28 14.96 -9.51
C VAL A 156 -13.55 13.64 -9.27
N LEU A 157 -13.30 12.90 -10.35
CA LEU A 157 -12.91 11.50 -10.34
C LEU A 157 -11.68 11.25 -11.23
N HIS A 158 -11.12 10.05 -11.18
CA HIS A 158 -9.97 9.65 -12.01
C HIS A 158 -10.20 8.29 -12.67
N CYS A 159 -10.57 7.29 -11.87
CA CYS A 159 -10.58 5.90 -12.25
C CYS A 159 -12.00 5.48 -12.70
N PRO A 160 -12.20 5.10 -13.97
CA PRO A 160 -13.51 4.66 -14.46
C PRO A 160 -13.98 3.37 -13.79
N TYR A 161 -13.09 2.44 -13.50
CA TYR A 161 -13.42 1.19 -12.81
C TYR A 161 -13.78 1.37 -11.32
N CYS A 162 -13.49 2.54 -10.76
CA CYS A 162 -13.71 2.85 -9.35
C CYS A 162 -15.03 3.59 -9.13
N HIS A 163 -15.43 4.46 -10.07
CA HIS A 163 -16.59 5.34 -9.91
C HIS A 163 -17.50 5.41 -11.16
N GLY A 164 -17.13 4.76 -12.26
CA GLY A 164 -17.89 4.83 -13.51
C GLY A 164 -19.30 4.28 -13.35
N TRP A 165 -19.50 3.28 -12.48
CA TRP A 165 -20.83 2.79 -12.14
C TRP A 165 -21.66 3.88 -11.45
N GLU A 166 -21.10 4.58 -10.47
CA GLU A 166 -21.80 5.61 -9.70
C GLU A 166 -22.24 6.79 -10.57
N VAL A 167 -21.44 7.17 -11.56
CA VAL A 167 -21.73 8.28 -12.50
C VAL A 167 -22.31 7.85 -13.84
N ARG A 168 -22.69 6.57 -14.00
CA ARG A 168 -23.21 6.04 -15.26
C ARG A 168 -24.45 6.81 -15.74
N GLY A 169 -24.52 7.05 -17.05
CA GLY A 169 -25.61 7.79 -17.70
C GLY A 169 -25.69 9.29 -17.39
N GLN A 170 -24.77 9.83 -16.58
CA GLN A 170 -24.69 11.28 -16.32
C GLN A 170 -23.90 12.00 -17.43
N ALA A 171 -24.00 13.33 -17.49
CA ALA A 171 -23.10 14.14 -18.30
C ALA A 171 -21.68 14.15 -17.70
N ILE A 172 -20.72 13.47 -18.34
CA ILE A 172 -19.35 13.32 -17.84
C ILE A 172 -18.38 14.20 -18.62
N GLY A 173 -17.74 15.13 -17.93
CA GLY A 173 -16.61 15.88 -18.45
C GLY A 173 -15.29 15.14 -18.27
N ILE A 174 -14.39 15.23 -19.25
CA ILE A 174 -12.99 14.79 -19.14
C ILE A 174 -12.12 16.03 -19.22
N LEU A 175 -11.43 16.39 -18.14
CA LEU A 175 -10.47 17.47 -18.11
C LEU A 175 -9.15 16.98 -18.72
N GLY A 176 -8.91 17.39 -19.96
CA GLY A 176 -7.74 16.96 -20.70
C GLY A 176 -6.48 17.71 -20.30
N VAL A 177 -5.54 17.01 -19.65
CA VAL A 177 -4.29 17.56 -19.10
C VAL A 177 -3.03 16.85 -19.57
N GLY A 178 -3.17 15.93 -20.52
CA GLY A 178 -2.05 15.15 -21.03
C GLY A 178 -2.47 14.07 -22.02
N PRO A 179 -1.50 13.30 -22.55
CA PRO A 179 -1.71 12.39 -23.67
C PRO A 179 -2.70 11.25 -23.38
N THR A 180 -2.91 10.89 -22.12
CA THR A 180 -3.87 9.83 -21.74
C THR A 180 -5.33 10.29 -21.73
N SER A 181 -5.60 11.58 -21.95
CA SER A 181 -6.95 12.16 -21.80
C SER A 181 -7.94 11.63 -22.84
N VAL A 182 -7.49 11.44 -24.09
CA VAL A 182 -8.32 10.85 -25.15
C VAL A 182 -8.71 9.42 -24.78
N HIS A 183 -7.73 8.61 -24.36
CA HIS A 183 -7.99 7.26 -23.90
C HIS A 183 -8.99 7.22 -22.73
N GLN A 184 -8.85 8.15 -21.76
CA GLN A 184 -9.78 8.26 -20.64
C GLN A 184 -11.20 8.61 -21.10
N ALA A 185 -11.36 9.52 -22.07
CA ALA A 185 -12.66 9.84 -22.65
C ALA A 185 -13.30 8.64 -23.37
N LEU A 186 -12.52 7.92 -24.17
CA LEU A 186 -12.96 6.70 -24.85
C LEU A 186 -13.37 5.61 -23.86
N LEU A 187 -12.67 5.46 -22.73
CA LEU A 187 -13.04 4.53 -21.68
C LEU A 187 -14.35 4.92 -20.98
N PHE A 188 -14.51 6.18 -20.57
CA PHE A 188 -15.72 6.63 -19.87
C PHE A 188 -16.98 6.53 -20.72
N ARG A 189 -16.86 6.50 -22.06
CA ARG A 189 -17.98 6.16 -22.95
C ARG A 189 -18.57 4.77 -22.72
N GLN A 190 -17.89 3.88 -22.01
CA GLN A 190 -18.51 2.61 -21.60
C GLN A 190 -19.65 2.81 -20.57
N TRP A 191 -19.63 3.90 -19.79
CA TRP A 191 -20.59 4.16 -18.70
C TRP A 191 -21.60 5.26 -19.01
N SER A 192 -21.29 6.21 -19.89
CA SER A 192 -22.23 7.24 -20.31
C SER A 192 -22.15 7.54 -21.79
N ASP A 193 -23.31 7.81 -22.41
CA ASP A 193 -23.44 8.33 -23.77
C ASP A 193 -23.18 9.83 -23.89
N ASP A 194 -23.18 10.55 -22.78
CA ASP A 194 -22.91 11.97 -22.72
C ASP A 194 -21.52 12.21 -22.11
N VAL A 195 -20.50 12.21 -22.97
CA VAL A 195 -19.10 12.46 -22.58
C VAL A 195 -18.56 13.63 -23.40
N THR A 196 -17.97 14.60 -22.70
CA THR A 196 -17.29 15.75 -23.32
C THR A 196 -15.83 15.83 -22.87
N LEU A 197 -14.90 15.81 -23.83
CA LEU A 197 -13.48 16.07 -23.60
C LEU A 197 -13.20 17.58 -23.68
N PHE A 198 -12.69 18.14 -22.60
CA PHE A 198 -12.21 19.52 -22.53
C PHE A 198 -10.70 19.53 -22.79
N LEU A 199 -10.28 20.06 -23.94
CA LEU A 199 -8.86 20.25 -24.25
C LEU A 199 -8.37 21.48 -23.46
N HIS A 200 -7.80 21.21 -22.29
CA HIS A 200 -7.32 22.18 -21.31
C HIS A 200 -5.78 22.32 -21.37
N SER A 201 -5.19 23.01 -20.40
CA SER A 201 -3.75 23.25 -20.28
C SER A 201 -2.93 21.95 -20.37
N GLY A 202 -1.84 22.00 -21.14
CA GLY A 202 -1.02 20.84 -21.52
C GLY A 202 -1.28 20.29 -22.93
N MET A 203 -2.44 20.59 -23.52
CA MET A 203 -2.78 20.27 -24.93
C MET A 203 -3.02 21.53 -25.78
N LEU A 204 -2.80 22.70 -25.19
CA LEU A 204 -2.87 24.00 -25.83
C LEU A 204 -1.47 24.63 -25.86
N ASP A 205 -1.18 25.39 -26.92
CA ASP A 205 0.02 26.23 -27.00
C ASP A 205 -0.11 27.49 -26.11
N THR A 206 0.94 28.33 -26.10
CA THR A 206 0.96 29.56 -25.29
C THR A 206 -0.08 30.61 -25.70
N GLY A 207 -0.70 30.47 -26.89
CA GLY A 207 -1.80 31.30 -27.37
C GLY A 207 -3.18 30.76 -27.02
N GLY A 208 -3.26 29.58 -26.39
CA GLY A 208 -4.52 28.91 -26.09
C GLY A 208 -5.15 28.21 -27.29
N THR A 209 -4.40 28.06 -28.39
CA THR A 209 -4.78 27.22 -29.53
C THR A 209 -4.27 25.79 -29.36
N LEU A 210 -4.79 24.84 -30.12
CA LEU A 210 -4.37 23.43 -30.01
C LEU A 210 -2.87 23.30 -30.33
N ASP A 211 -2.10 22.71 -29.40
CA ASP A 211 -0.72 22.33 -29.70
C ASP A 211 -0.76 21.05 -30.54
N GLU A 212 -0.43 21.14 -31.83
CA GLU A 212 -0.41 19.98 -32.74
C GLU A 212 0.50 18.84 -32.26
N ARG A 213 1.45 19.08 -31.35
CA ARG A 213 2.31 18.04 -30.77
C ARG A 213 1.67 17.30 -29.61
N HIS A 214 0.74 17.92 -28.90
CA HIS A 214 0.20 17.40 -27.65
C HIS A 214 -1.33 17.22 -27.66
N GLY A 215 -2.01 17.76 -28.67
CA GLY A 215 -3.44 17.53 -28.90
C GLY A 215 -3.72 16.15 -29.53
N PRO A 216 -5.01 15.81 -29.73
CA PRO A 216 -5.39 14.55 -30.34
C PRO A 216 -4.86 14.42 -31.77
N THR A 217 -4.35 13.24 -32.11
CA THR A 217 -3.97 12.84 -33.47
C THR A 217 -5.19 12.70 -34.39
N GLU A 218 -4.99 12.64 -35.71
CA GLU A 218 -6.08 12.44 -36.68
C GLU A 218 -6.89 11.17 -36.39
N THR A 219 -6.22 10.05 -36.08
CA THR A 219 -6.88 8.80 -35.66
C THR A 219 -7.67 8.97 -34.37
N GLU A 220 -7.16 9.73 -33.40
CA GLU A 220 -7.89 9.99 -32.16
C GLU A 220 -9.12 10.88 -32.38
N TRP A 221 -9.04 11.88 -33.26
CA TRP A 221 -10.20 12.67 -33.68
C TRP A 221 -11.28 11.79 -34.32
N GLU A 222 -10.89 10.88 -35.21
CA GLU A 222 -11.81 9.90 -35.81
C GLU A 222 -12.45 9.01 -34.75
N GLN A 223 -11.69 8.51 -33.78
CA GLN A 223 -12.20 7.69 -32.68
C GLN A 223 -13.19 8.45 -31.79
N LEU A 224 -12.86 9.69 -31.41
CA LEU A 224 -13.73 10.55 -30.62
C LEU A 224 -15.06 10.80 -31.35
N ALA A 225 -15.00 11.15 -32.64
CA ALA A 225 -16.17 11.35 -33.48
C ALA A 225 -17.00 10.07 -33.65
N ALA A 226 -16.36 8.93 -33.94
CA ALA A 226 -17.03 7.63 -34.10
C ALA A 226 -17.70 7.14 -32.81
N ARG A 227 -17.21 7.57 -31.64
CA ARG A 227 -17.81 7.27 -30.33
C ARG A 227 -18.79 8.36 -29.85
N GLY A 228 -19.02 9.41 -30.64
CA GLY A 228 -19.94 10.50 -30.30
C GLY A 228 -19.48 11.30 -29.07
N ILE A 229 -18.18 11.43 -28.86
CA ILE A 229 -17.61 12.22 -27.76
C ILE A 229 -17.54 13.68 -28.20
N GLY A 230 -18.19 14.57 -27.44
CA GLY A 230 -18.06 16.01 -27.64
C GLY A 230 -16.64 16.47 -27.32
N VAL A 231 -16.11 17.42 -28.08
CA VAL A 231 -14.79 18.01 -27.80
C VAL A 231 -14.89 19.52 -27.73
N ILE A 232 -14.40 20.09 -26.64
CA ILE A 232 -14.40 21.53 -26.40
C ILE A 232 -12.96 22.00 -26.26
N ILE A 233 -12.56 22.90 -27.16
CA ILE A 233 -11.26 23.55 -27.14
C ILE A 233 -11.36 24.81 -26.28
N GLY A 234 -10.48 24.93 -25.29
CA GLY A 234 -10.32 26.13 -24.49
C GLY A 234 -10.15 25.83 -23.00
N PRO A 235 -9.37 26.65 -22.28
CA PRO A 235 -9.05 26.38 -20.90
C PRO A 235 -10.31 26.46 -20.03
N VAL A 236 -10.53 25.39 -19.27
CA VAL A 236 -11.37 25.40 -18.07
C VAL A 236 -10.81 26.39 -17.04
N GLU A 237 -11.64 27.34 -16.64
CA GLU A 237 -11.32 28.38 -15.65
C GLU A 237 -11.72 27.96 -14.23
N SER A 238 -12.89 27.33 -14.06
CA SER A 238 -13.38 26.91 -12.74
C SER A 238 -14.52 25.88 -12.84
N LEU A 239 -14.77 25.17 -11.74
CA LEU A 239 -15.98 24.35 -11.59
C LEU A 239 -17.18 25.19 -11.14
N VAL A 240 -18.37 24.85 -11.62
CA VAL A 240 -19.64 25.43 -11.19
C VAL A 240 -20.34 24.43 -10.27
N VAL A 241 -20.48 24.80 -9.00
CA VAL A 241 -21.10 23.97 -7.96
C VAL A 241 -22.36 24.67 -7.45
N GLN A 242 -23.47 23.93 -7.38
CA GLN A 242 -24.74 24.40 -6.83
C GLN A 242 -25.28 23.35 -5.87
N GLN A 243 -25.75 23.77 -4.69
CA GLN A 243 -26.35 22.88 -3.69
C GLN A 243 -25.45 21.65 -3.36
N ASP A 244 -24.13 21.89 -3.22
CA ASP A 244 -23.12 20.86 -2.97
C ASP A 244 -22.98 19.78 -4.07
N ALA A 245 -23.36 20.10 -5.32
CA ALA A 245 -23.18 19.24 -6.49
C ALA A 245 -22.49 19.98 -7.64
N LEU A 246 -21.59 19.31 -8.36
CA LEU A 246 -21.07 19.79 -9.63
C LEU A 246 -22.22 19.87 -10.65
N THR A 247 -22.40 21.05 -11.24
CA THR A 247 -23.42 21.27 -12.27
C THR A 247 -22.84 21.73 -13.59
N GLY A 248 -21.55 22.04 -13.64
CA GLY A 248 -20.90 22.45 -14.87
C GLY A 248 -19.45 22.85 -14.71
N VAL A 249 -18.85 23.17 -15.85
CA VAL A 249 -17.50 23.68 -15.98
C VAL A 249 -17.56 25.03 -16.69
N ARG A 250 -16.91 26.05 -16.12
CA ARG A 250 -16.76 27.37 -16.73
C ARG A 250 -15.48 27.41 -17.55
N LEU A 251 -15.59 27.78 -18.81
CA LEU A 251 -14.45 28.06 -19.69
C LEU A 251 -14.00 29.51 -19.50
N ALA A 252 -12.74 29.82 -19.82
CA ALA A 252 -12.22 31.19 -19.80
C ALA A 252 -12.97 32.17 -20.72
N SER A 253 -13.73 31.66 -21.70
CA SER A 253 -14.66 32.46 -22.52
C SER A 253 -15.92 32.93 -21.78
N GLY A 254 -16.09 32.51 -20.52
CA GLY A 254 -17.27 32.76 -19.69
C GLY A 254 -18.42 31.76 -19.90
N ARG A 255 -18.37 30.96 -20.98
CA ARG A 255 -19.38 29.92 -21.27
C ARG A 255 -19.34 28.82 -20.21
N VAL A 256 -20.52 28.40 -19.76
CA VAL A 256 -20.68 27.27 -18.84
C VAL A 256 -21.17 26.07 -19.61
N ILE A 257 -20.48 24.94 -19.45
CA ILE A 257 -20.85 23.66 -20.04
C ILE A 257 -21.41 22.78 -18.92
N PRO A 258 -22.66 22.29 -19.04
CA PRO A 258 -23.23 21.43 -18.01
C PRO A 258 -22.50 20.08 -17.98
N VAL A 259 -22.08 19.68 -16.79
CA VAL A 259 -21.57 18.35 -16.48
C VAL A 259 -21.98 18.02 -15.05
N GLN A 260 -22.16 16.74 -14.76
CA GLN A 260 -22.56 16.23 -13.45
C GLN A 260 -21.40 15.51 -12.75
N ALA A 261 -20.43 15.02 -13.53
CA ALA A 261 -19.16 14.50 -13.04
C ALA A 261 -18.03 15.03 -13.92
N LEU A 262 -16.87 15.26 -13.34
CA LEU A 262 -15.65 15.61 -14.05
C LEU A 262 -14.58 14.56 -13.77
N VAL A 263 -13.84 14.18 -14.78
CA VAL A 263 -12.77 13.19 -14.69
C VAL A 263 -11.46 13.88 -15.05
N VAL A 264 -10.41 13.63 -14.28
CA VAL A 264 -9.06 14.13 -14.55
C VAL A 264 -8.05 13.02 -14.28
N ALA A 265 -7.00 12.94 -15.10
CA ALA A 265 -5.83 12.13 -14.80
C ALA A 265 -4.82 12.99 -14.02
N PRO A 266 -4.64 12.78 -12.70
CA PRO A 266 -3.63 13.52 -11.93
C PRO A 266 -2.22 13.02 -12.25
N THR A 267 -1.22 13.80 -11.85
CA THR A 267 0.14 13.29 -11.74
C THR A 267 0.25 12.46 -10.45
N PHE A 268 0.76 11.23 -10.57
CA PHE A 268 0.87 10.30 -9.45
C PHE A 268 2.26 10.34 -8.82
N THR A 269 2.39 10.77 -7.57
CA THR A 269 3.70 10.85 -6.89
C THR A 269 3.77 9.85 -5.74
N ALA A 270 4.59 8.80 -5.90
CA ALA A 270 4.83 7.83 -4.82
C ALA A 270 5.48 8.48 -3.60
N ARG A 271 5.04 8.10 -2.39
CA ARG A 271 5.55 8.65 -1.13
C ARG A 271 6.82 7.92 -0.69
N THR A 272 7.98 8.46 -1.05
CA THR A 272 9.28 7.76 -0.91
C THR A 272 10.33 8.53 -0.12
N GLU A 273 10.03 9.74 0.33
CA GLU A 273 10.99 10.70 0.89
C GLU A 273 11.75 10.13 2.10
N PHE A 274 11.05 9.35 2.93
CA PHE A 274 11.61 8.71 4.11
C PHE A 274 12.68 7.64 3.79
N LEU A 275 12.86 7.26 2.53
CA LEU A 275 13.88 6.30 2.09
C LEU A 275 15.20 6.95 1.66
N ALA A 276 15.30 8.28 1.72
CA ALA A 276 16.50 9.00 1.31
C ALA A 276 17.77 8.53 2.04
N GLY A 277 17.66 8.18 3.34
CA GLY A 277 18.76 7.61 4.14
C GLY A 277 19.26 6.24 3.65
N LEU A 278 18.48 5.53 2.82
CA LEU A 278 18.89 4.29 2.14
C LEU A 278 19.46 4.52 0.74
N GLY A 279 19.52 5.77 0.26
CA GLY A 279 19.90 6.08 -1.12
C GLY A 279 18.86 5.62 -2.15
N VAL A 280 17.62 5.37 -1.72
CA VAL A 280 16.50 4.99 -2.60
C VAL A 280 15.73 6.25 -2.99
N ARG A 281 15.39 6.36 -4.27
CA ARG A 281 14.62 7.47 -4.83
C ARG A 281 13.56 6.93 -5.78
N SER A 282 12.45 7.64 -5.93
CA SER A 282 11.47 7.35 -6.97
C SER A 282 12.03 7.63 -8.36
N SER A 283 11.61 6.84 -9.35
CA SER A 283 11.89 7.03 -10.77
C SER A 283 10.66 7.50 -11.54
N PRO A 284 10.81 8.28 -12.63
CA PRO A 284 9.73 8.57 -13.56
C PRO A 284 9.08 7.28 -14.07
N HIS A 285 7.76 7.25 -14.10
CA HIS A 285 7.03 6.13 -14.69
C HIS A 285 7.15 6.17 -16.22
N PRO A 286 7.36 5.03 -16.92
CA PRO A 286 7.55 5.02 -18.38
C PRO A 286 6.41 5.66 -19.19
N MET A 287 5.19 5.64 -18.66
CA MET A 287 4.02 6.29 -19.28
C MET A 287 3.92 7.80 -19.03
N GLY A 288 4.87 8.42 -18.31
CA GLY A 288 4.85 9.85 -18.01
C GLY A 288 3.77 10.29 -17.02
N VAL A 289 3.16 9.36 -16.29
CA VAL A 289 2.03 9.60 -15.37
C VAL A 289 2.46 9.97 -13.94
N GLY A 290 3.76 10.17 -13.70
CA GLY A 290 4.32 10.54 -12.39
C GLY A 290 5.55 9.72 -12.00
N THR A 291 5.75 9.48 -10.69
CA THR A 291 6.94 8.81 -10.14
C THR A 291 6.57 7.63 -9.25
N HIS A 292 7.40 6.58 -9.27
CA HIS A 292 7.19 5.32 -8.54
C HIS A 292 8.50 4.76 -7.98
N LEU A 293 8.41 3.83 -7.04
CA LEU A 293 9.54 2.95 -6.70
C LEU A 293 9.65 1.85 -7.75
N GLU A 294 10.82 1.73 -8.37
CA GLU A 294 11.12 0.59 -9.22
C GLU A 294 11.20 -0.68 -8.37
N THR A 295 10.57 -1.75 -8.85
CA THR A 295 10.63 -3.06 -8.21
C THR A 295 10.90 -4.16 -9.22
N ASP A 296 11.52 -5.26 -8.78
CA ASP A 296 11.49 -6.52 -9.54
C ASP A 296 10.10 -7.17 -9.49
N ASP A 297 9.91 -8.28 -10.21
CA ASP A 297 8.65 -9.02 -10.28
C ASP A 297 8.19 -9.58 -8.92
N THR A 298 9.09 -9.63 -7.93
CA THR A 298 8.80 -10.07 -6.56
C THR A 298 8.52 -8.92 -5.59
N GLY A 299 8.56 -7.68 -6.10
CA GLY A 299 8.36 -6.46 -5.32
C GLY A 299 9.60 -5.96 -4.59
N ARG A 300 10.80 -6.50 -4.83
CA ARG A 300 12.03 -5.98 -4.22
C ARG A 300 12.34 -4.61 -4.81
N VAL A 301 12.65 -3.64 -3.95
CA VAL A 301 12.97 -2.28 -4.39
C VAL A 301 14.31 -2.28 -5.12
N LEU A 302 14.33 -1.59 -6.27
CA LEU A 302 15.53 -1.31 -7.04
C LEU A 302 16.01 0.12 -6.77
N SER A 303 17.32 0.32 -6.71
CA SER A 303 17.95 1.64 -6.75
C SER A 303 19.10 1.59 -7.74
N ALA A 304 19.10 2.52 -8.71
CA ALA A 304 20.06 2.56 -9.81
C ALA A 304 20.23 1.19 -10.53
N GLY A 305 19.12 0.47 -10.74
CA GLY A 305 19.08 -0.84 -11.40
C GLY A 305 19.55 -2.03 -10.55
N ALA A 306 19.88 -1.83 -9.26
CA ALA A 306 20.28 -2.90 -8.35
C ALA A 306 19.26 -3.12 -7.24
N VAL A 307 19.06 -4.38 -6.86
CA VAL A 307 18.20 -4.76 -5.72
C VAL A 307 18.75 -4.18 -4.43
N VAL A 308 17.88 -3.51 -3.66
CA VAL A 308 18.17 -3.05 -2.30
C VAL A 308 17.86 -4.20 -1.33
N PRO A 309 18.87 -4.89 -0.77
CA PRO A 309 18.63 -6.11 0.00
C PRO A 309 17.82 -5.81 1.25
N GLY A 310 16.73 -6.55 1.47
CA GLY A 310 15.90 -6.41 2.66
C GLY A 310 14.72 -5.43 2.52
N VAL A 311 14.54 -4.79 1.35
CA VAL A 311 13.48 -3.79 1.11
C VAL A 311 12.55 -4.24 -0.02
N TRP A 312 11.25 -4.24 0.25
CA TRP A 312 10.19 -4.48 -0.73
C TRP A 312 9.22 -3.32 -0.78
N ALA A 313 8.52 -3.14 -1.90
CA ALA A 313 7.40 -2.22 -2.03
C ALA A 313 6.14 -2.95 -2.50
N ALA A 314 4.98 -2.50 -2.01
CA ALA A 314 3.69 -3.07 -2.35
C ALA A 314 2.64 -1.98 -2.60
N GLY A 315 1.70 -2.27 -3.49
CA GLY A 315 0.62 -1.35 -3.86
C GLY A 315 1.13 -0.12 -4.62
N ASN A 316 0.49 1.03 -4.37
CA ASN A 316 0.70 2.23 -5.16
C ASN A 316 2.09 2.88 -5.04
N ALA A 317 2.92 2.46 -4.09
CA ALA A 317 4.31 2.93 -4.04
C ALA A 317 5.14 2.39 -5.22
N GLY A 318 4.90 1.15 -5.65
CA GLY A 318 5.60 0.52 -6.79
C GLY A 318 4.74 0.36 -8.06
N ASN A 319 3.41 0.34 -7.94
CA ASN A 319 2.49 0.23 -9.08
C ASN A 319 1.39 1.30 -8.99
N LEU A 320 1.56 2.40 -9.73
CA LEU A 320 0.66 3.56 -9.73
C LEU A 320 -0.78 3.21 -10.12
N MET A 321 -0.96 2.16 -10.94
CA MET A 321 -2.25 1.72 -11.48
C MET A 321 -2.94 0.67 -10.61
N ALA A 322 -2.30 0.19 -9.53
CA ALA A 322 -2.90 -0.83 -8.69
C ALA A 322 -4.18 -0.31 -8.01
N GLN A 323 -5.31 -0.95 -8.30
CA GLN A 323 -6.54 -0.78 -7.53
C GLN A 323 -6.43 -1.44 -6.16
N VAL A 324 -7.38 -1.18 -5.26
CA VAL A 324 -7.32 -1.63 -3.86
C VAL A 324 -7.08 -3.14 -3.72
N VAL A 325 -7.78 -3.96 -4.51
CA VAL A 325 -7.58 -5.42 -4.50
C VAL A 325 -6.21 -5.82 -5.06
N GLY A 326 -5.72 -5.15 -6.09
CA GLY A 326 -4.37 -5.37 -6.64
C GLY A 326 -3.28 -4.97 -5.65
N ALA A 327 -3.49 -3.89 -4.90
CA ALA A 327 -2.60 -3.46 -3.83
C ALA A 327 -2.56 -4.49 -2.68
N ALA A 328 -3.72 -5.03 -2.27
CA ALA A 328 -3.80 -6.11 -1.30
C ALA A 328 -3.10 -7.39 -1.79
N ALA A 329 -3.28 -7.76 -3.07
CA ALA A 329 -2.60 -8.89 -3.68
C ALA A 329 -1.07 -8.70 -3.69
N ALA A 330 -0.58 -7.51 -4.05
CA ALA A 330 0.85 -7.19 -3.98
C ALA A 330 1.39 -7.33 -2.55
N GLY A 331 0.63 -6.87 -1.54
CA GLY A 331 0.97 -7.06 -0.13
C GLY A 331 1.14 -8.52 0.26
N LEU A 332 0.23 -9.39 -0.18
CA LEU A 332 0.31 -10.84 0.05
C LEU A 332 1.56 -11.46 -0.61
N SER A 333 1.82 -11.11 -1.86
CA SER A 333 2.98 -11.63 -2.61
C SER A 333 4.29 -11.23 -1.94
N VAL A 334 4.45 -9.95 -1.59
CA VAL A 334 5.65 -9.42 -0.91
C VAL A 334 5.83 -10.08 0.46
N ALA A 335 4.78 -10.20 1.27
CA ALA A 335 4.85 -10.87 2.56
C ALA A 335 5.29 -12.34 2.46
N THR A 336 4.81 -13.05 1.44
CA THR A 336 5.20 -14.44 1.18
C THR A 336 6.70 -14.53 0.83
N ALA A 337 7.17 -13.64 -0.05
CA ALA A 337 8.59 -13.57 -0.42
C ALA A 337 9.48 -13.24 0.78
N ILE A 338 9.09 -12.27 1.61
CA ILE A 338 9.81 -11.90 2.84
C ILE A 338 9.87 -13.05 3.83
N ASN A 339 8.77 -13.76 4.05
CA ASN A 339 8.79 -14.91 4.94
C ASN A 339 9.76 -16.00 4.43
N ALA A 340 9.76 -16.27 3.12
CA ALA A 340 10.69 -17.24 2.54
C ALA A 340 12.15 -16.79 2.71
N ASP A 341 12.43 -15.52 2.48
CA ASP A 341 13.74 -14.89 2.64
C ASP A 341 14.25 -15.00 4.09
N LEU A 342 13.40 -14.71 5.08
CA LEU A 342 13.71 -14.87 6.50
C LEU A 342 13.97 -16.33 6.88
N VAL A 343 13.20 -17.28 6.34
CA VAL A 343 13.45 -18.72 6.55
C VAL A 343 14.81 -19.12 5.98
N GLN A 344 15.19 -18.63 4.80
CA GLN A 344 16.51 -18.95 4.22
C GLN A 344 17.65 -18.41 5.10
N GLU A 345 17.53 -17.19 5.63
CA GLU A 345 18.48 -16.65 6.60
C GLU A 345 18.58 -17.54 7.86
N GLU A 346 17.44 -17.96 8.39
CA GLU A 346 17.37 -18.84 9.57
C GLU A 346 18.01 -20.22 9.31
N VAL A 347 17.79 -20.79 8.12
CA VAL A 347 18.44 -22.04 7.69
C VAL A 347 19.96 -21.86 7.63
N ALA A 348 20.45 -20.77 7.04
CA ALA A 348 21.88 -20.50 6.96
C ALA A 348 22.52 -20.40 8.36
N LEU A 349 21.89 -19.65 9.27
CA LEU A 349 22.33 -19.54 10.67
C LEU A 349 22.27 -20.88 11.40
N ALA A 350 21.24 -21.70 11.18
CA ALA A 350 21.12 -23.02 11.79
C ALA A 350 22.22 -23.98 11.30
N VAL A 351 22.52 -23.96 10.00
CA VAL A 351 23.62 -24.75 9.41
C VAL A 351 24.97 -24.32 9.95
N GLU A 352 25.22 -23.02 10.09
CA GLU A 352 26.47 -22.51 10.68
C GLU A 352 26.63 -22.98 12.14
N ARG A 353 25.57 -22.88 12.96
CA ARG A 353 25.57 -23.39 14.34
C ARG A 353 25.80 -24.89 14.39
N TYR A 354 25.17 -25.65 13.49
CA TYR A 354 25.34 -27.10 13.40
C TYR A 354 26.79 -27.49 13.04
N ARG A 355 27.44 -26.74 12.15
CA ARG A 355 28.84 -26.97 11.73
C ARG A 355 29.89 -26.57 12.77
N ARG A 356 29.52 -25.84 13.82
CA ARG A 356 30.39 -25.48 14.96
C ARG A 356 30.02 -26.29 16.22
N PRO A 357 30.34 -27.60 16.29
CA PRO A 357 29.90 -28.47 17.39
C PRO A 357 30.50 -28.10 18.76
N PHE A 358 31.62 -27.36 18.79
CA PHE A 358 32.21 -26.80 20.01
C PHE A 358 32.14 -25.28 19.97
N SER A 359 31.27 -24.72 20.81
CA SER A 359 31.21 -23.29 21.16
C SER A 359 31.44 -23.14 22.67
N ALA A 360 31.84 -21.96 23.15
CA ALA A 360 31.97 -21.70 24.59
C ALA A 360 30.66 -22.00 25.35
N GLU A 361 29.50 -21.83 24.70
CA GLU A 361 28.20 -22.20 25.27
C GLU A 361 27.95 -23.72 25.26
N ALA A 362 28.33 -24.44 24.21
CA ALA A 362 28.26 -25.90 24.18
C ALA A 362 29.23 -26.53 25.19
N GLU A 363 30.42 -25.96 25.33
CA GLU A 363 31.40 -26.31 26.35
C GLU A 363 30.87 -25.99 27.75
N ALA A 364 30.28 -24.81 27.99
CA ALA A 364 29.69 -24.46 29.28
C ALA A 364 28.52 -25.38 29.66
N ARG A 365 27.60 -25.69 28.73
CA ARG A 365 26.50 -26.64 28.98
C ARG A 365 27.02 -28.05 29.25
N THR A 366 28.00 -28.51 28.48
CA THR A 366 28.63 -29.83 28.69
C THR A 366 29.34 -29.88 30.03
N THR A 367 30.07 -28.81 30.38
CA THR A 367 30.76 -28.67 31.68
C THR A 367 29.76 -28.67 32.84
N ILE A 368 28.63 -27.96 32.72
CA ILE A 368 27.56 -27.99 33.73
C ILE A 368 26.96 -29.40 33.84
N ALA A 369 26.66 -30.06 32.71
CA ALA A 369 26.07 -31.39 32.71
C ALA A 369 27.02 -32.47 33.27
N VAL A 370 28.33 -32.36 32.99
CA VAL A 370 29.35 -33.34 33.40
C VAL A 370 29.85 -33.09 34.82
N LEU A 371 30.09 -31.82 35.21
CA LEU A 371 30.64 -31.49 36.52
C LEU A 371 29.55 -31.29 37.59
N GLY A 372 28.31 -30.95 37.21
CA GLY A 372 27.24 -30.63 38.16
C GLY A 372 27.67 -29.55 39.15
N GLU A 373 27.51 -29.81 40.44
CA GLU A 373 27.97 -28.90 41.51
C GLU A 373 29.49 -28.81 41.66
N ARG A 374 30.27 -29.72 41.05
CA ARG A 374 31.74 -29.72 41.11
C ARG A 374 32.40 -28.73 40.15
N ARG A 375 31.62 -27.82 39.55
CA ARG A 375 32.07 -26.83 38.55
C ARG A 375 33.22 -25.92 39.02
N HIS A 376 33.49 -25.85 40.32
CA HIS A 376 34.57 -25.03 40.92
C HIS A 376 35.77 -25.86 41.44
N GLY A 377 35.80 -27.18 41.20
CA GLY A 377 36.87 -28.05 41.68
C GLY A 377 36.83 -28.38 43.18
N VAL A 378 35.82 -27.88 43.91
CA VAL A 378 35.62 -28.15 45.34
C VAL A 378 34.44 -29.10 45.46
N GLY A 379 34.69 -30.38 45.78
CA GLY A 379 33.62 -31.31 46.13
C GLY A 379 32.92 -30.82 47.40
N ALA A 380 31.60 -30.92 47.46
CA ALA A 380 30.86 -30.69 48.70
C ALA A 380 31.49 -31.57 49.80
N ALA A 381 32.11 -30.92 50.79
CA ALA A 381 32.68 -31.61 51.93
C ALA A 381 31.56 -32.43 52.56
N ARG A 382 31.78 -33.76 52.66
CA ARG A 382 30.89 -34.63 53.43
C ARG A 382 30.83 -34.07 54.85
N GLN A 383 29.69 -33.49 55.23
CA GLN A 383 29.34 -33.36 56.64
C GLN A 383 29.10 -34.79 57.14
N GLU A 384 30.16 -35.41 57.67
CA GLU A 384 30.02 -36.57 58.54
C GLU A 384 29.31 -36.10 59.81
N GLU A 385 28.05 -36.47 59.95
CA GLU A 385 27.34 -36.51 61.22
C GLU A 385 28.15 -37.37 62.20
N ARG A 386 28.79 -36.72 63.17
CA ARG A 386 29.18 -37.37 64.43
C ARG A 386 28.06 -37.12 65.44
N SER A 387 27.57 -38.23 65.97
CA SER A 387 26.54 -38.39 67.01
C SER A 387 26.69 -37.50 68.22
#